data_AF-A0AB35F558-F1
#
_entry.id   AF-A0AB35F558-F1
#
_cell.length_a   1.000
_cell.length_b   1.000
_cell.length_c   1.000
_cell.angle_alpha   90.00
_cell.angle_beta   90.00
_cell.angle_gamma   90.00
#
_symmetry.space_group_name_H-M   'P 1'
#
loop_
_entity.id
_entity.type
_entity.pdbx_description
1 polymer ?
#
loop_
_entity_poly.entity_id
_entity_poly.type
_entity_poly.pdbx_seq_one_letter_code
_entity_poly.pdbx_strand_id
1 'polypeptide(L)'
;MDILFLKNKNIELEEVNIFGDGWLEENCVVDGTLNGRFHIGAYSIISRNSLCLNAFIGRFSTIEEGVQIGYPNRKIGNLSNHAFSHGINIPNADEYYENIKSRYFYEQNKYTFIGSDVLIGRNSTIVEGCKIGDGAIIHPNSFVNKNIPPYAIASGSPANVTAFRFPEVIINKLVNIKWWMKDISSIKSHELINLNDYVDNYPLIEILLSNEFPLLKKEKIYINTYRNITKTNTSNNLIVGPSHISLWFSKYNDGLVSIPLGSHLIPIPAMSLFSDQLLNLIEWWKEWFDDVILFVPDFRIGNVAVDRNIKDGRFIRPDILNDSNSEKCYKLGLKTLDKLSSEGKVRFWFWCLYGREHLNKESGQYFDEKGNYSHPLWNYNEIKERYHMNTIDINEYFTGIQEWIIDNGIHPSNECYEKFSSIFGYCE
;
A
#
# COMPACT_ATOMS: atom_id res chain seq x y z
N MET A 1 -1.70 23.83 2.36
CA MET A 1 -2.73 23.12 1.58
C MET A 1 -3.75 24.14 1.09
N ASP A 2 -4.02 24.18 -0.20
CA ASP A 2 -4.95 25.12 -0.82
C ASP A 2 -6.35 24.48 -0.94
N ILE A 3 -7.27 24.86 -0.05
CA ILE A 3 -8.65 24.36 -0.07
C ILE A 3 -9.37 24.80 -1.35
N LEU A 4 -9.09 26.01 -1.84
CA LEU A 4 -9.73 26.53 -3.03
C LEU A 4 -9.32 25.71 -4.26
N PHE A 5 -8.05 25.32 -4.33
CA PHE A 5 -7.58 24.36 -5.35
C PHE A 5 -8.35 23.04 -5.29
N LEU A 6 -8.55 22.46 -4.11
CA LEU A 6 -9.28 21.20 -3.95
C LEU A 6 -10.76 21.34 -4.33
N LYS A 7 -11.43 22.43 -3.92
CA LYS A 7 -12.82 22.72 -4.33
C LYS A 7 -12.97 22.92 -5.84
N ASN A 8 -12.00 23.57 -6.48
CA ASN A 8 -11.97 23.70 -7.95
C ASN A 8 -11.79 22.35 -8.66
N LYS A 9 -11.35 21.31 -7.94
CA LYS A 9 -11.24 19.93 -8.40
C LYS A 9 -12.43 19.07 -7.96
N ASN A 10 -13.54 19.70 -7.57
CA ASN A 10 -14.74 19.06 -7.04
C ASN A 10 -14.47 18.17 -5.81
N ILE A 11 -13.45 18.48 -5.03
CA ILE A 11 -13.19 17.81 -3.75
C ILE A 11 -13.75 18.71 -2.65
N GLU A 12 -14.78 18.23 -1.97
CA GLU A 12 -15.44 18.98 -0.91
C GLU A 12 -14.84 18.66 0.45
N LEU A 13 -14.51 19.72 1.19
CA LEU A 13 -13.91 19.67 2.51
C LEU A 13 -14.47 20.85 3.31
N GLU A 14 -14.98 20.59 4.52
CA GLU A 14 -15.39 21.67 5.43
C GLU A 14 -14.22 22.34 6.13
N GLU A 15 -13.21 21.57 6.53
CA GLU A 15 -12.03 22.03 7.27
C GLU A 15 -10.74 21.35 6.79
N VAL A 16 -9.57 21.95 7.09
CA VAL A 16 -8.27 21.33 6.78
C VAL A 16 -7.94 20.27 7.83
N ASN A 17 -8.57 19.10 7.72
CA ASN A 17 -8.37 17.96 8.62
C ASN A 17 -7.61 16.82 7.95
N ILE A 18 -6.67 17.14 7.06
CA ILE A 18 -5.84 16.18 6.34
C ILE A 18 -4.40 16.35 6.80
N PHE A 19 -3.81 15.28 7.34
CA PHE A 19 -2.45 15.26 7.88
C PHE A 19 -1.71 14.01 7.39
N GLY A 20 -1.04 14.10 6.24
CA GLY A 20 -0.35 12.93 5.74
C GLY A 20 0.11 12.97 4.29
N ASP A 21 0.15 11.77 3.72
CA ASP A 21 0.71 11.44 2.40
C ASP A 21 -0.29 10.55 1.65
N GLY A 22 -0.97 11.07 0.64
CA GLY A 22 -2.07 10.33 0.02
C GLY A 22 -2.71 10.98 -1.19
N TRP A 23 -3.81 10.36 -1.63
CA TRP A 23 -4.57 10.79 -2.81
C TRP A 23 -6.05 10.99 -2.49
N LEU A 24 -6.63 11.98 -3.15
CA LEU A 24 -8.07 12.20 -3.23
C LEU A 24 -8.46 12.19 -4.71
N GLU A 25 -9.46 11.41 -5.09
CA GLU A 25 -10.09 11.54 -6.41
C GLU A 25 -11.12 12.67 -6.41
N GLU A 26 -11.33 13.30 -7.58
CA GLU A 26 -12.39 14.29 -7.76
C GLU A 26 -13.78 13.74 -7.35
N ASN A 27 -14.64 14.64 -6.86
CA ASN A 27 -16.00 14.32 -6.37
C ASN A 27 -16.05 13.50 -5.08
N CYS A 28 -14.96 13.35 -4.34
CA CYS A 28 -15.05 12.87 -2.95
C CYS A 28 -15.40 14.00 -1.98
N VAL A 29 -15.98 13.63 -0.84
CA VAL A 29 -16.30 14.54 0.27
C VAL A 29 -15.54 14.08 1.52
N VAL A 30 -14.77 14.98 2.15
CA VAL A 30 -14.00 14.69 3.36
C VAL A 30 -14.25 15.75 4.43
N ASP A 31 -15.28 15.51 5.24
CA ASP A 31 -15.63 16.32 6.42
C ASP A 31 -15.04 15.75 7.72
N GLY A 32 -14.49 14.53 7.66
CA GLY A 32 -13.74 13.90 8.76
C GLY A 32 -12.25 14.25 8.76
N THR A 33 -11.49 13.56 9.60
CA THR A 33 -10.02 13.69 9.70
C THR A 33 -9.31 12.54 9.00
N LEU A 34 -8.35 12.85 8.14
CA LEU A 34 -7.41 11.90 7.55
C LEU A 34 -6.03 12.07 8.19
N ASN A 35 -5.41 10.98 8.64
CA ASN A 35 -4.06 11.02 9.20
C ASN A 35 -3.21 9.84 8.73
N GLY A 36 -1.95 10.11 8.37
CA GLY A 36 -1.00 9.12 7.89
C GLY A 36 -1.11 8.93 6.38
N ARG A 37 -1.07 7.68 5.91
CA ARG A 37 -1.20 7.38 4.49
C ARG A 37 -2.66 7.16 4.10
N PHE A 38 -3.12 7.74 3.00
CA PHE A 38 -4.52 7.60 2.61
C PHE A 38 -4.76 7.55 1.10
N HIS A 39 -5.89 6.99 0.73
CA HIS A 39 -6.49 7.11 -0.61
C HIS A 39 -8.00 7.23 -0.44
N ILE A 40 -8.62 8.25 -1.03
CA ILE A 40 -10.08 8.39 -1.04
C ILE A 40 -10.57 8.38 -2.49
N GLY A 41 -11.32 7.35 -2.85
CA GLY A 41 -11.90 7.21 -4.18
C GLY A 41 -13.04 8.18 -4.45
N ALA A 42 -13.32 8.40 -5.73
CA ALA A 42 -14.37 9.29 -6.21
C ALA A 42 -15.73 8.91 -5.63
N TYR A 43 -16.56 9.93 -5.36
CA TYR A 43 -17.92 9.76 -4.83
C TYR A 43 -18.00 9.12 -3.45
N SER A 44 -16.87 8.92 -2.78
CA SER A 44 -16.86 8.50 -1.38
C SER A 44 -17.04 9.69 -0.46
N ILE A 45 -17.74 9.45 0.64
CA ILE A 45 -18.12 10.47 1.62
C ILE A 45 -17.56 10.06 2.97
N ILE A 46 -16.81 10.96 3.61
CA ILE A 46 -16.33 10.82 4.97
C ILE A 46 -16.96 11.89 5.83
N SER A 47 -17.92 11.48 6.65
CA SER A 47 -18.70 12.38 7.48
C SER A 47 -17.88 12.95 8.64
N ARG A 48 -18.38 14.06 9.19
CA ARG A 48 -17.82 14.75 10.37
C ARG A 48 -17.56 13.81 11.54
N ASN A 49 -16.65 14.23 12.43
CA ASN A 49 -16.23 13.50 13.64
C ASN A 49 -15.60 12.11 13.38
N SER A 50 -15.44 11.71 12.11
CA SER A 50 -14.77 10.47 11.75
C SER A 50 -13.26 10.66 11.74
N LEU A 51 -12.52 9.64 12.15
CA LEU A 51 -11.06 9.62 12.11
C LEU A 51 -10.60 8.43 11.27
N CYS A 52 -9.83 8.72 10.21
CA CYS A 52 -9.27 7.71 9.32
C CYS A 52 -7.74 7.72 9.44
N LEU A 53 -7.19 6.77 10.22
CA LEU A 53 -5.76 6.56 10.35
C LEU A 53 -5.29 5.52 9.33
N ASN A 54 -4.32 5.88 8.48
CA ASN A 54 -3.70 4.93 7.55
C ASN A 54 -4.74 4.17 6.68
N ALA A 55 -5.71 4.90 6.15
CA ALA A 55 -6.92 4.34 5.57
C ALA A 55 -7.00 4.54 4.05
N PHE A 56 -7.32 3.46 3.35
CA PHE A 56 -7.53 3.42 1.92
C PHE A 56 -9.00 3.10 1.68
N ILE A 57 -9.74 3.99 1.03
CA ILE A 57 -11.19 3.92 0.85
C ILE A 57 -11.48 3.99 -0.65
N GLY A 58 -12.22 3.00 -1.16
CA GLY A 58 -12.56 2.85 -2.56
C GLY A 58 -13.50 3.94 -3.05
N ARG A 59 -14.07 3.78 -4.25
CA ARG A 59 -15.07 4.70 -4.79
C ARG A 59 -16.46 4.41 -4.22
N PHE A 60 -17.35 5.40 -4.20
CA PHE A 60 -18.76 5.25 -3.80
C PHE A 60 -18.99 4.72 -2.37
N SER A 61 -17.99 4.83 -1.49
CA SER A 61 -18.09 4.34 -0.11
C SER A 61 -18.56 5.46 0.82
N THR A 62 -19.43 5.12 1.77
CA THR A 62 -19.98 6.06 2.75
C THR A 62 -19.49 5.71 4.15
N ILE A 63 -18.76 6.64 4.75
CA ILE A 63 -18.31 6.59 6.14
C ILE A 63 -19.17 7.57 6.94
N GLU A 64 -20.09 7.04 7.74
CA GLU A 64 -21.00 7.84 8.55
C GLU A 64 -20.31 8.51 9.74
N GLU A 65 -21.02 9.42 10.39
CA GLU A 65 -20.50 10.27 11.46
C GLU A 65 -19.86 9.46 12.62
N GLY A 66 -18.73 9.94 13.13
CA GLY A 66 -18.08 9.38 14.32
C GLY A 66 -17.36 8.04 14.10
N VAL A 67 -17.24 7.56 12.87
CA VAL A 67 -16.54 6.31 12.57
C VAL A 67 -15.04 6.44 12.80
N GLN A 68 -14.43 5.42 13.41
CA GLN A 68 -12.99 5.33 13.66
C GLN A 68 -12.37 4.23 12.79
N ILE A 69 -11.51 4.58 11.84
CA ILE A 69 -10.81 3.63 10.96
C ILE A 69 -9.32 3.63 11.30
N GLY A 70 -8.73 2.44 11.34
CA GLY A 70 -7.33 2.28 11.71
C GLY A 70 -7.10 2.38 13.22
N TYR A 71 -8.11 1.99 14.01
CA TYR A 71 -7.99 2.04 15.47
C TYR A 71 -6.86 1.11 15.94
N PRO A 72 -5.87 1.60 16.70
CA PRO A 72 -4.70 0.82 17.07
C PRO A 72 -5.04 -0.43 17.88
N ASN A 73 -4.47 -1.57 17.50
CA ASN A 73 -4.64 -2.81 18.23
C ASN A 73 -3.65 -2.88 19.41
N ARG A 74 -4.13 -3.20 20.61
CA ARG A 74 -3.29 -3.31 21.80
C ARG A 74 -2.68 -4.71 21.91
N LYS A 75 -1.40 -4.78 22.24
CA LYS A 75 -0.68 -6.05 22.37
C LYS A 75 -0.79 -6.60 23.79
N ILE A 76 -1.27 -7.83 23.89
CA ILE A 76 -1.59 -8.52 25.15
C ILE A 76 -0.32 -8.90 25.95
N GLY A 77 0.85 -8.97 25.30
CA GLY A 77 2.12 -9.40 25.91
C GLY A 77 3.07 -8.28 26.35
N ASN A 78 2.62 -7.03 26.43
CA ASN A 78 3.48 -5.91 26.80
C ASN A 78 3.68 -5.83 28.32
N LEU A 79 4.86 -5.35 28.75
CA LEU A 79 5.17 -5.12 30.17
C LEU A 79 4.19 -4.16 30.85
N SER A 80 3.78 -3.11 30.13
CA SER A 80 2.83 -2.10 30.62
C SER A 80 1.86 -1.70 29.51
N ASN A 81 0.65 -1.27 29.93
CA ASN A 81 -0.35 -0.68 29.04
C ASN A 81 -0.06 0.80 28.71
N HIS A 82 0.97 1.39 29.34
CA HIS A 82 1.32 2.79 29.14
C HIS A 82 1.99 3.03 27.78
N ALA A 83 1.86 4.25 27.27
CA ALA A 83 2.40 4.72 25.99
C ALA A 83 3.91 4.44 25.79
N PHE A 84 4.74 4.49 26.85
CA PHE A 84 6.18 4.16 26.80
C PHE A 84 6.44 2.72 26.36
N SER A 85 5.55 1.80 26.76
CA SER A 85 5.55 0.41 26.32
C SER A 85 4.96 0.26 24.93
N HIS A 86 4.75 1.33 24.18
CA HIS A 86 4.39 1.29 22.76
C HIS A 86 5.36 2.12 21.90
N GLY A 87 6.43 2.65 22.50
CA GLY A 87 7.36 3.55 21.83
C GLY A 87 6.77 4.92 21.53
N ILE A 88 5.66 5.28 22.17
CA ILE A 88 5.00 6.58 21.99
C ILE A 88 5.74 7.63 22.81
N ASN A 89 6.14 8.71 22.14
CA ASN A 89 6.75 9.88 22.76
C ASN A 89 5.73 10.66 23.58
N ILE A 90 6.15 11.13 24.76
CA ILE A 90 5.46 12.19 25.48
C ILE A 90 6.23 13.49 25.24
N PRO A 91 5.56 14.56 24.78
CA PRO A 91 6.20 15.86 24.64
C PRO A 91 6.83 16.31 25.97
N ASN A 92 8.10 16.75 25.91
CA ASN A 92 8.87 17.23 27.07
C ASN A 92 9.02 16.20 28.20
N ALA A 93 9.00 14.91 27.87
CA ALA A 93 9.34 13.87 28.84
C ALA A 93 10.80 14.01 29.30
N ASP A 94 11.06 13.63 30.55
CA ASP A 94 12.38 13.68 31.14
C ASP A 94 13.24 12.48 30.70
N GLU A 95 14.51 12.50 31.12
CA GLU A 95 15.48 11.44 30.83
C GLU A 95 15.00 10.06 31.33
N TYR A 96 14.26 10.02 32.43
CA TYR A 96 13.70 8.79 32.96
C TYR A 96 12.77 8.12 31.95
N TYR A 97 11.84 8.88 31.35
CA TYR A 97 10.92 8.34 30.36
C TYR A 97 11.63 7.78 29.12
N GLU A 98 12.62 8.52 28.60
CA GLU A 98 13.40 8.09 27.43
C GLU A 98 14.19 6.80 27.70
N ASN A 99 14.69 6.62 28.93
CA ASN A 99 15.42 5.42 29.33
C ASN A 99 14.55 4.17 29.48
N ILE A 100 13.25 4.30 29.78
CA ILE A 100 12.33 3.15 29.92
C ILE A 100 11.51 2.86 28.66
N LYS A 101 11.56 3.75 27.67
CA LYS A 101 10.78 3.64 26.44
C LYS A 101 11.23 2.44 25.62
N SER A 102 10.27 1.59 25.26
CA SER A 102 10.54 0.39 24.46
C SER A 102 10.56 0.70 22.96
N ARG A 103 11.52 0.11 22.23
CA ARG A 103 11.52 0.08 20.76
C ARG A 103 10.93 -1.23 20.25
N TYR A 104 10.14 -1.14 19.20
CA TYR A 104 9.48 -2.29 18.60
C TYR A 104 9.96 -2.57 17.19
N PHE A 105 10.22 -3.85 16.93
CA PHE A 105 10.64 -4.38 15.61
C PHE A 105 9.46 -4.90 14.79
N TYR A 106 8.23 -4.58 15.17
CA TYR A 106 7.02 -5.00 14.46
C TYR A 106 6.33 -3.81 13.81
N GLU A 107 5.42 -4.10 12.90
CA GLU A 107 4.64 -3.08 12.22
C GLU A 107 3.64 -2.37 13.15
N GLN A 108 3.67 -1.04 13.13
CA GLN A 108 2.77 -0.16 13.88
C GLN A 108 1.92 0.65 12.91
N ASN A 109 0.67 0.94 13.28
CA ASN A 109 -0.28 1.73 12.49
C ASN A 109 -0.48 1.09 11.10
N LYS A 110 -0.97 -0.15 11.08
CA LYS A 110 -1.21 -0.91 9.84
C LYS A 110 -2.20 -0.19 8.94
N TYR A 111 -2.08 -0.43 7.63
CA TYR A 111 -3.01 0.09 6.65
C TYR A 111 -4.35 -0.64 6.71
N THR A 112 -5.43 0.12 6.70
CA THR A 112 -6.80 -0.40 6.69
C THR A 112 -7.41 -0.15 5.33
N PHE A 113 -7.95 -1.19 4.72
CA PHE A 113 -8.47 -1.13 3.35
C PHE A 113 -9.98 -1.30 3.35
N ILE A 114 -10.68 -0.27 2.91
CA ILE A 114 -12.12 -0.23 2.72
C ILE A 114 -12.34 -0.26 1.21
N GLY A 115 -13.06 -1.27 0.74
CA GLY A 115 -13.41 -1.42 -0.67
C GLY A 115 -14.29 -0.28 -1.19
N SER A 116 -14.77 -0.46 -2.42
CA SER A 116 -15.74 0.41 -3.06
C SER A 116 -17.17 0.01 -2.71
N ASP A 117 -18.14 0.94 -2.79
CA ASP A 117 -19.56 0.70 -2.43
C ASP A 117 -19.76 0.22 -0.97
N VAL A 118 -18.86 0.58 -0.06
CA VAL A 118 -18.95 0.17 1.34
C VAL A 118 -19.73 1.18 2.17
N LEU A 119 -20.65 0.71 3.01
CA LEU A 119 -21.30 1.52 4.03
C LEU A 119 -20.73 1.17 5.41
N ILE A 120 -20.16 2.16 6.11
CA ILE A 120 -19.76 2.03 7.52
C ILE A 120 -20.64 2.92 8.37
N GLY A 121 -21.52 2.28 9.13
CA GLY A 121 -22.52 2.94 9.96
C GLY A 121 -21.94 3.68 11.16
N ARG A 122 -22.66 4.70 11.59
CA ARG A 122 -22.30 5.67 12.64
C ARG A 122 -21.61 5.05 13.86
N ASN A 123 -20.58 5.72 14.37
CA ASN A 123 -19.83 5.34 15.58
C ASN A 123 -19.21 3.93 15.55
N SER A 124 -19.05 3.31 14.37
CA SER A 124 -18.34 2.03 14.28
C SER A 124 -16.83 2.23 14.39
N THR A 125 -16.13 1.21 14.90
CA THR A 125 -14.68 1.20 15.03
C THR A 125 -14.10 0.05 14.20
N ILE A 126 -13.19 0.36 13.29
CA ILE A 126 -12.45 -0.59 12.45
C ILE A 126 -11.01 -0.62 12.93
N VAL A 127 -10.57 -1.78 13.43
CA VAL A 127 -9.21 -1.99 13.91
C VAL A 127 -8.21 -1.96 12.76
N GLU A 128 -7.04 -1.38 13.00
CA GLU A 128 -5.94 -1.32 12.02
C GLU A 128 -5.63 -2.67 11.37
N GLY A 129 -5.34 -2.66 10.07
CA GLY A 129 -4.99 -3.87 9.32
C GLY A 129 -6.20 -4.69 8.85
N CYS A 130 -7.42 -4.32 9.21
CA CYS A 130 -8.62 -4.96 8.67
C CYS A 130 -8.84 -4.60 7.20
N LYS A 131 -9.48 -5.53 6.48
CA LYS A 131 -10.02 -5.32 5.14
C LYS A 131 -11.53 -5.43 5.17
N ILE A 132 -12.21 -4.44 4.61
CA ILE A 132 -13.65 -4.45 4.39
C ILE A 132 -13.87 -4.59 2.89
N GLY A 133 -14.43 -5.72 2.45
CA GLY A 133 -14.61 -6.02 1.03
C GLY A 133 -15.64 -5.11 0.36
N ASP A 134 -15.55 -5.01 -0.96
CA ASP A 134 -16.44 -4.17 -1.76
C ASP A 134 -17.91 -4.47 -1.50
N GLY A 135 -18.76 -3.46 -1.45
CA GLY A 135 -20.18 -3.62 -1.23
C GLY A 135 -20.57 -4.01 0.21
N ALA A 136 -19.64 -4.14 1.15
CA ALA A 136 -19.97 -4.55 2.51
C ALA A 136 -20.76 -3.47 3.27
N ILE A 137 -21.59 -3.90 4.23
CA ILE A 137 -22.33 -3.02 5.14
C ILE A 137 -21.91 -3.35 6.57
N ILE A 138 -21.41 -2.35 7.29
CA ILE A 138 -21.13 -2.41 8.71
C ILE A 138 -22.21 -1.61 9.43
N HIS A 139 -23.05 -2.27 10.24
CA HIS A 139 -24.09 -1.56 10.99
C HIS A 139 -23.50 -0.62 12.06
N PRO A 140 -24.22 0.45 12.45
CA PRO A 140 -23.77 1.39 13.46
C PRO A 140 -23.32 0.74 14.79
N ASN A 141 -22.40 1.40 15.49
CA ASN A 141 -21.83 0.98 16.78
C ASN A 141 -21.13 -0.40 16.74
N SER A 142 -20.62 -0.82 15.58
CA SER A 142 -19.92 -2.12 15.47
C SER A 142 -18.42 -1.99 15.76
N PHE A 143 -17.82 -3.03 16.35
CA PHE A 143 -16.37 -3.14 16.56
C PHE A 143 -15.79 -4.22 15.66
N VAL A 144 -15.19 -3.82 14.54
CA VAL A 144 -14.63 -4.71 13.54
C VAL A 144 -13.15 -4.95 13.81
N ASN A 145 -12.82 -6.16 14.25
CA ASN A 145 -11.45 -6.59 14.55
C ASN A 145 -10.93 -7.72 13.64
N LYS A 146 -11.68 -8.04 12.57
CA LYS A 146 -11.36 -9.03 11.55
C LYS A 146 -11.85 -8.55 10.19
N ASN A 147 -11.28 -9.11 9.12
CA ASN A 147 -11.71 -8.79 7.76
C ASN A 147 -13.18 -9.14 7.54
N ILE A 148 -13.87 -8.33 6.75
CA ILE A 148 -15.26 -8.52 6.34
C ILE A 148 -15.29 -8.83 4.82
N PRO A 149 -15.94 -9.92 4.39
CA PRO A 149 -16.01 -10.28 2.97
C PRO A 149 -16.77 -9.25 2.11
N PRO A 150 -16.57 -9.24 0.78
CA PRO A 150 -17.38 -8.43 -0.12
C PRO A 150 -18.88 -8.72 0.02
N TYR A 151 -19.70 -7.67 -0.08
CA TYR A 151 -21.16 -7.71 0.00
C TYR A 151 -21.73 -8.32 1.29
N ALA A 152 -20.90 -8.56 2.31
CA ALA A 152 -21.33 -9.03 3.60
C ALA A 152 -21.97 -7.90 4.42
N ILE A 153 -22.93 -8.27 5.26
CA ILE A 153 -23.51 -7.41 6.28
C ILE A 153 -22.92 -7.87 7.61
N ALA A 154 -22.33 -6.95 8.38
CA ALA A 154 -21.74 -7.25 9.67
C ALA A 154 -22.23 -6.31 10.77
N SER A 155 -22.37 -6.84 11.98
CA SER A 155 -22.78 -6.06 13.14
C SER A 155 -22.25 -6.64 14.46
N GLY A 156 -22.19 -5.79 15.49
CA GLY A 156 -21.89 -6.19 16.88
C GLY A 156 -20.50 -5.79 17.36
N SER A 157 -20.18 -6.16 18.59
CA SER A 157 -18.88 -5.93 19.23
C SER A 157 -18.44 -7.18 20.01
N PRO A 158 -17.56 -8.03 19.43
CA PRO A 158 -16.96 -7.90 18.10
C PRO A 158 -17.99 -8.12 16.99
N ALA A 159 -17.77 -7.48 15.84
CA ALA A 159 -18.63 -7.58 14.68
C ALA A 159 -18.53 -8.97 14.04
N ASN A 160 -19.67 -9.56 13.72
CA ASN A 160 -19.77 -10.82 12.97
C ASN A 160 -20.58 -10.60 11.70
N VAL A 161 -20.29 -11.38 10.66
CA VAL A 161 -21.12 -11.41 9.45
C VAL A 161 -22.48 -12.01 9.81
N THR A 162 -23.54 -11.24 9.61
CA THR A 162 -24.93 -11.63 9.90
C THR A 162 -25.69 -12.08 8.66
N ALA A 163 -25.33 -11.55 7.49
CA ALA A 163 -25.95 -11.88 6.22
C ALA A 163 -25.05 -11.46 5.04
N PHE A 164 -25.52 -11.73 3.82
CA PHE A 164 -24.97 -11.17 2.59
C PHE A 164 -26.07 -10.40 1.85
N ARG A 165 -25.71 -9.32 1.17
CA ARG A 165 -26.66 -8.49 0.39
C ARG A 165 -27.31 -9.27 -0.75
N PHE A 166 -26.59 -10.22 -1.34
CA PHE A 166 -27.02 -10.99 -2.51
C PHE A 166 -26.59 -12.46 -2.41
N PRO A 167 -27.14 -13.37 -3.24
CA PRO A 167 -26.61 -14.71 -3.41
C PRO A 167 -25.16 -14.69 -3.92
N GLU A 168 -24.36 -15.69 -3.51
CA GLU A 168 -22.93 -15.80 -3.83
C GLU A 168 -22.62 -15.68 -5.34
N VAL A 169 -23.47 -16.25 -6.19
CA VAL A 169 -23.32 -16.16 -7.65
C VAL A 169 -23.36 -14.71 -8.14
N ILE A 170 -24.24 -13.88 -7.57
CA ILE A 170 -24.34 -12.46 -7.93
C ILE A 170 -23.16 -11.69 -7.36
N ILE A 171 -22.75 -11.97 -6.12
CA ILE A 171 -21.57 -11.35 -5.48
C ILE A 171 -20.33 -11.57 -6.34
N ASN A 172 -20.06 -12.80 -6.76
CA ASN A 172 -18.90 -13.12 -7.59
C ASN A 172 -18.91 -12.36 -8.91
N LYS A 173 -20.07 -12.21 -9.55
CA LYS A 173 -20.21 -11.40 -10.77
C LYS A 173 -19.95 -9.92 -10.51
N LEU A 174 -20.48 -9.37 -9.41
CA LEU A 174 -20.32 -7.95 -9.03
C LEU A 174 -18.87 -7.58 -8.66
N VAL A 175 -18.19 -8.43 -7.89
CA VAL A 175 -16.77 -8.27 -7.56
C VAL A 175 -15.89 -8.30 -8.81
N ASN A 176 -16.23 -9.16 -9.78
CA ASN A 176 -15.48 -9.25 -11.03
C ASN A 176 -15.72 -8.05 -11.96
N ILE A 177 -16.96 -7.55 -12.06
CA ILE A 177 -17.26 -6.45 -12.98
C ILE A 177 -16.73 -5.10 -12.49
N LYS A 178 -16.55 -4.93 -11.17
CA LYS A 178 -16.06 -3.70 -10.53
C LYS A 178 -16.74 -2.46 -11.09
N TRP A 179 -18.07 -2.41 -11.00
CA TRP A 179 -18.88 -1.37 -11.65
C TRP A 179 -18.46 0.05 -11.24
N TRP A 180 -17.90 0.23 -10.04
CA TRP A 180 -17.35 1.49 -9.55
C TRP A 180 -16.15 2.03 -10.36
N MET A 181 -15.49 1.16 -11.14
CA MET A 181 -14.43 1.55 -12.08
C MET A 181 -14.98 1.95 -13.45
N LYS A 182 -16.29 1.83 -13.67
CA LYS A 182 -16.95 2.04 -14.96
C LYS A 182 -17.83 3.27 -14.94
N ASP A 183 -17.89 3.98 -16.07
CA ASP A 183 -18.82 5.08 -16.28
C ASP A 183 -20.18 4.50 -16.65
N ILE A 184 -21.02 4.34 -15.63
CA ILE A 184 -22.38 3.81 -15.75
C ILE A 184 -23.44 4.91 -15.94
N SER A 185 -23.04 6.13 -16.30
CA SER A 185 -23.98 7.26 -16.44
C SER A 185 -25.03 7.04 -17.53
N SER A 186 -24.72 6.25 -18.57
CA SER A 186 -25.64 5.88 -19.65
C SER A 186 -26.76 4.92 -19.23
N ILE A 187 -26.69 4.36 -18.02
CA ILE A 187 -27.71 3.43 -17.53
C ILE A 187 -29.08 4.12 -17.42
N LYS A 188 -29.13 5.39 -16.98
CA LYS A 188 -30.40 6.11 -16.74
C LYS A 188 -31.31 6.24 -17.96
N SER A 189 -30.79 6.08 -19.19
CA SER A 189 -31.59 6.13 -20.41
C SER A 189 -32.19 4.77 -20.81
N HIS A 190 -31.97 3.71 -20.03
CA HIS A 190 -32.53 2.39 -20.33
C HIS A 190 -34.02 2.33 -19.94
N GLU A 191 -34.86 2.01 -20.92
CA GLU A 191 -36.33 1.98 -20.82
C GLU A 191 -36.88 1.02 -19.73
N LEU A 192 -36.07 0.04 -19.29
CA LEU A 192 -36.44 -0.97 -18.31
C LEU A 192 -36.17 -0.56 -16.85
N ILE A 193 -35.59 0.63 -16.61
CA ILE A 193 -35.27 1.06 -15.24
C ILE A 193 -36.45 1.79 -14.63
N ASN A 194 -37.14 1.11 -13.71
CA ASN A 194 -38.01 1.79 -12.77
C ASN A 194 -37.15 2.45 -11.68
N LEU A 195 -36.86 3.74 -11.83
CA LEU A 195 -36.08 4.52 -10.87
C LEU A 195 -36.77 4.71 -9.50
N ASN A 196 -38.03 4.26 -9.35
CA ASN A 196 -38.78 4.39 -8.11
C ASN A 196 -38.63 3.19 -7.16
N ASP A 197 -37.96 2.10 -7.57
CA ASP A 197 -37.75 0.92 -6.73
C ASP A 197 -36.27 0.74 -6.37
N TYR A 198 -35.95 1.10 -5.12
CA TYR A 198 -34.59 1.25 -4.60
C TYR A 198 -34.04 -0.01 -3.91
N VAL A 199 -34.83 -1.08 -3.86
CA VAL A 199 -34.46 -2.34 -3.19
C VAL A 199 -34.52 -3.47 -4.21
N ASP A 200 -33.52 -4.36 -4.19
CA ASP A 200 -33.47 -5.56 -5.04
C ASP A 200 -33.62 -5.29 -6.54
N ASN A 201 -32.93 -4.27 -7.05
CA ASN A 201 -32.93 -3.92 -8.47
C ASN A 201 -32.07 -4.88 -9.31
N TYR A 202 -32.44 -6.17 -9.30
CA TYR A 202 -31.87 -7.21 -10.15
C TYR A 202 -31.85 -6.84 -11.64
N PRO A 203 -32.86 -6.13 -12.21
CA PRO A 203 -32.78 -5.64 -13.59
C PRO A 203 -31.58 -4.73 -13.84
N LEU A 204 -31.26 -3.82 -12.92
CA LEU A 204 -30.07 -2.97 -13.02
C LEU A 204 -28.78 -3.81 -12.94
N ILE A 205 -28.73 -4.80 -12.05
CA ILE A 205 -27.60 -5.73 -11.96
C ILE A 205 -27.42 -6.47 -13.30
N GLU A 206 -28.49 -6.98 -13.90
CA GLU A 206 -28.42 -7.65 -15.19
C GLU A 206 -27.98 -6.71 -16.33
N ILE A 207 -28.43 -5.45 -16.34
CA ILE A 207 -27.92 -4.43 -17.28
C ILE A 207 -26.42 -4.22 -17.10
N LEU A 208 -25.96 -4.07 -15.85
CA LEU A 208 -24.54 -3.94 -15.55
C LEU A 208 -23.75 -5.14 -16.09
N LEU A 209 -24.24 -6.35 -15.85
CA LEU A 209 -23.56 -7.59 -16.22
C LEU A 209 -23.59 -7.91 -17.72
N SER A 210 -24.59 -7.41 -18.46
CA SER A 210 -24.78 -7.67 -19.89
C SER A 210 -24.16 -6.61 -20.80
N ASN A 211 -23.70 -5.48 -20.26
CA ASN A 211 -23.17 -4.37 -21.04
C ASN A 211 -21.72 -4.04 -20.68
N GLU A 212 -20.98 -3.58 -21.68
CA GLU A 212 -19.67 -2.97 -21.47
C GLU A 212 -19.83 -1.46 -21.29
N PHE A 213 -19.08 -0.94 -20.32
CA PHE A 213 -19.05 0.49 -20.00
C PHE A 213 -17.60 0.95 -20.05
N PRO A 214 -17.34 2.18 -20.54
CA PRO A 214 -16.00 2.73 -20.53
C PRO A 214 -15.51 2.93 -19.09
N LEU A 215 -14.19 3.04 -18.91
CA LEU A 215 -13.61 3.32 -17.60
C LEU A 215 -14.03 4.70 -17.10
N LEU A 216 -14.43 4.77 -15.83
CA LEU A 216 -14.71 6.01 -15.14
C LEU A 216 -13.38 6.73 -14.87
N LYS A 217 -13.12 7.76 -15.67
CA LYS A 217 -11.94 8.63 -15.53
C LYS A 217 -12.20 9.69 -14.46
N LYS A 218 -11.26 9.81 -13.53
CA LYS A 218 -11.30 10.74 -12.41
C LYS A 218 -9.92 11.35 -12.23
N GLU A 219 -9.83 12.67 -12.08
CA GLU A 219 -8.59 13.29 -11.66
C GLU A 219 -8.22 12.83 -10.24
N LYS A 220 -6.95 12.51 -10.03
CA LYS A 220 -6.36 12.19 -8.72
C LYS A 220 -5.53 13.37 -8.25
N ILE A 221 -5.76 13.88 -7.05
CA ILE A 221 -4.94 14.90 -6.43
C ILE A 221 -4.03 14.25 -5.39
N TYR A 222 -2.72 14.46 -5.54
CA TYR A 222 -1.73 14.02 -4.56
C TYR A 222 -1.50 15.11 -3.50
N ILE A 223 -1.51 14.70 -2.24
CA ILE A 223 -1.33 15.55 -1.07
C ILE A 223 -0.21 14.97 -0.21
N ASN A 224 0.77 15.81 0.13
CA ASN A 224 1.77 15.50 1.14
C ASN A 224 1.94 16.69 2.07
N THR A 225 1.33 16.64 3.25
CA THR A 225 1.33 17.76 4.19
C THR A 225 2.66 17.95 4.89
N TYR A 226 3.46 16.88 5.02
CA TYR A 226 4.82 16.97 5.59
C TYR A 226 5.77 17.79 4.72
N ARG A 227 5.53 17.81 3.40
CA ARG A 227 6.31 18.59 2.42
C ARG A 227 5.54 19.76 1.81
N ASN A 228 4.34 20.05 2.31
CA ASN A 228 3.43 21.07 1.78
C ASN A 228 3.17 20.94 0.25
N ILE A 229 3.01 19.71 -0.23
CA ILE A 229 2.71 19.41 -1.64
C ILE A 229 1.20 19.21 -1.80
N THR A 230 0.63 19.84 -2.81
CA THR A 230 -0.73 19.57 -3.30
C THR A 230 -0.70 19.77 -4.82
N LYS A 231 -0.90 18.69 -5.60
CA LYS A 231 -0.83 18.76 -7.07
C LYS A 231 -1.70 17.69 -7.72
N THR A 232 -2.15 17.95 -8.94
CA THR A 232 -2.76 16.91 -9.78
C THR A 232 -1.72 15.81 -10.04
N ASN A 233 -2.12 14.57 -9.82
CA ASN A 233 -1.33 13.39 -10.12
C ASN A 233 -1.53 12.99 -11.58
N THR A 234 -0.46 13.06 -12.37
CA THR A 234 -0.42 12.62 -13.77
C THR A 234 0.30 11.29 -13.94
N SER A 235 0.58 10.58 -12.84
CA SER A 235 1.35 9.35 -12.86
C SER A 235 0.46 8.14 -13.17
N ASN A 236 0.88 7.36 -14.15
CA ASN A 236 0.29 6.07 -14.53
C ASN A 236 0.98 4.91 -13.82
N ASN A 237 2.26 5.09 -13.47
CA ASN A 237 3.09 4.07 -12.85
C ASN A 237 3.40 4.42 -11.39
N LEU A 238 3.59 3.38 -10.60
CA LEU A 238 3.98 3.48 -9.21
C LEU A 238 5.31 2.76 -8.99
N ILE A 239 6.28 3.43 -8.37
CA ILE A 239 7.54 2.83 -7.94
C ILE A 239 7.52 2.77 -6.42
N VAL A 240 7.53 1.56 -5.89
CA VAL A 240 7.36 1.30 -4.47
C VAL A 240 8.57 0.56 -3.91
N GLY A 241 9.05 0.94 -2.72
CA GLY A 241 10.23 0.28 -2.19
C GLY A 241 10.77 0.82 -0.87
N PRO A 242 11.95 0.32 -0.44
CA PRO A 242 12.49 0.54 0.90
C PRO A 242 13.16 1.92 1.05
N SER A 243 14.20 2.02 1.88
CA SER A 243 14.97 3.25 2.12
C SER A 243 15.54 3.86 0.84
N HIS A 244 15.84 3.04 -0.18
CA HIS A 244 16.31 3.49 -1.49
C HIS A 244 15.28 4.42 -2.16
N ILE A 245 14.01 4.02 -2.19
CA ILE A 245 12.93 4.88 -2.70
C ILE A 245 12.67 6.08 -1.78
N SER A 246 12.88 5.93 -0.47
CA SER A 246 12.76 7.04 0.49
C SER A 246 13.78 8.15 0.22
N LEU A 247 15.03 7.76 -0.06
CA LEU A 247 16.09 8.70 -0.42
C LEU A 247 15.84 9.33 -1.80
N TRP A 248 15.43 8.53 -2.78
CA TRP A 248 15.08 9.04 -4.11
C TRP A 248 13.95 10.08 -4.01
N PHE A 249 12.89 9.75 -3.29
CA PHE A 249 11.76 10.65 -3.07
C PHE A 249 12.19 11.95 -2.38
N SER A 250 13.07 11.90 -1.38
CA SER A 250 13.60 13.13 -0.77
C SER A 250 14.37 13.96 -1.79
N LYS A 251 15.39 13.37 -2.43
CA LYS A 251 16.26 14.06 -3.38
C LYS A 251 15.48 14.66 -4.55
N TYR A 252 14.46 13.96 -5.05
CA TYR A 252 13.57 14.47 -6.10
C TYR A 252 12.80 15.71 -5.65
N ASN A 253 12.20 15.67 -4.46
CA ASN A 253 11.49 16.84 -3.92
C ASN A 253 12.44 18.00 -3.57
N ASP A 254 13.70 17.71 -3.30
CA ASP A 254 14.75 18.70 -3.06
C ASP A 254 15.35 19.24 -4.38
N GLY A 255 14.87 18.78 -5.54
CA GLY A 255 15.30 19.21 -6.87
C GLY A 255 16.68 18.70 -7.31
N LEU A 256 17.20 17.67 -6.64
CA LEU A 256 18.55 17.14 -6.86
C LEU A 256 18.62 16.03 -7.90
N VAL A 257 17.50 15.33 -8.12
CA VAL A 257 17.41 14.21 -9.07
C VAL A 257 16.04 14.17 -9.73
N SER A 258 15.94 13.53 -10.90
CA SER A 258 14.69 13.28 -11.61
C SER A 258 14.01 11.96 -11.20
N ILE A 259 12.74 11.80 -11.58
CA ILE A 259 12.03 10.52 -11.53
C ILE A 259 11.48 10.20 -12.92
N PRO A 260 11.20 8.92 -13.22
CA PRO A 260 10.68 8.53 -14.52
C PRO A 260 9.39 9.26 -14.87
N LEU A 261 9.26 9.62 -16.15
CA LEU A 261 8.05 10.29 -16.63
C LEU A 261 6.81 9.42 -16.35
N GLY A 262 5.73 10.06 -15.92
CA GLY A 262 4.48 9.36 -15.60
C GLY A 262 4.57 8.43 -14.38
N SER A 263 5.58 8.55 -13.53
CA SER A 263 5.75 7.71 -12.33
C SER A 263 5.62 8.49 -11.03
N HIS A 264 5.15 7.80 -9.99
CA HIS A 264 5.14 8.29 -8.61
C HIS A 264 5.98 7.38 -7.71
N LEU A 265 6.76 7.95 -6.80
CA LEU A 265 7.53 7.18 -5.82
C LEU A 265 6.73 7.02 -4.52
N ILE A 266 6.51 5.79 -4.06
CA ILE A 266 5.97 5.50 -2.73
C ILE A 266 7.05 4.86 -1.86
N PRO A 267 7.59 5.61 -0.89
CA PRO A 267 8.48 5.04 0.09
C PRO A 267 7.72 4.18 1.10
N ILE A 268 8.23 2.98 1.34
CA ILE A 268 7.78 2.07 2.39
C ILE A 268 9.01 1.60 3.19
N PRO A 269 9.50 2.43 4.12
CA PRO A 269 10.70 2.10 4.87
C PRO A 269 10.50 0.81 5.68
N ALA A 270 11.53 -0.04 5.67
CA ALA A 270 11.63 -1.22 6.51
C ALA A 270 10.52 -2.28 6.36
N MET A 271 9.87 -2.34 5.20
CA MET A 271 8.84 -3.33 4.90
C MET A 271 9.44 -4.60 4.29
N SER A 272 9.12 -5.76 4.86
CA SER A 272 9.56 -7.07 4.38
C SER A 272 8.74 -7.54 3.18
N LEU A 273 9.35 -8.33 2.28
CA LEU A 273 8.65 -8.96 1.15
C LEU A 273 7.47 -9.83 1.56
N PHE A 274 7.53 -10.44 2.74
CA PHE A 274 6.50 -11.35 3.25
C PHE A 274 5.59 -10.70 4.30
N SER A 275 5.54 -9.36 4.37
CA SER A 275 4.54 -8.65 5.19
C SER A 275 3.18 -8.69 4.50
N ASP A 276 2.13 -8.97 5.28
CA ASP A 276 0.75 -8.89 4.78
C ASP A 276 0.45 -7.45 4.32
N GLN A 277 1.03 -6.44 4.97
CA GLN A 277 0.81 -5.03 4.63
C GLN A 277 1.40 -4.64 3.27
N LEU A 278 2.59 -5.14 2.92
CA LEU A 278 3.15 -4.92 1.59
C LEU A 278 2.23 -5.51 0.51
N LEU A 279 1.84 -6.77 0.67
CA LEU A 279 0.97 -7.46 -0.27
C LEU A 279 -0.37 -6.74 -0.43
N ASN A 280 -0.96 -6.30 0.67
CA ASN A 280 -2.23 -5.58 0.65
C ASN A 280 -2.11 -4.22 -0.06
N LEU A 281 -0.99 -3.52 0.15
CA LEU A 281 -0.75 -2.23 -0.48
C LEU A 281 -0.47 -2.35 -1.98
N ILE A 282 0.29 -3.37 -2.41
CA ILE A 282 0.49 -3.66 -3.83
C ILE A 282 -0.84 -4.04 -4.49
N GLU A 283 -1.63 -4.89 -3.84
CA GLU A 283 -2.96 -5.27 -4.34
C GLU A 283 -3.88 -4.06 -4.51
N TRP A 284 -3.88 -3.16 -3.53
CA TRP A 284 -4.60 -1.89 -3.65
C TRP A 284 -4.14 -1.11 -4.87
N TRP A 285 -2.83 -0.87 -5.01
CA TRP A 285 -2.32 0.01 -6.06
C TRP A 285 -2.45 -0.53 -7.48
N LYS A 286 -2.53 -1.84 -7.68
CA LYS A 286 -2.81 -2.45 -8.99
C LYS A 286 -4.17 -2.02 -9.57
N GLU A 287 -5.12 -1.63 -8.71
CA GLU A 287 -6.43 -1.11 -9.15
C GLU A 287 -6.33 0.34 -9.65
N TRP A 288 -5.34 1.10 -9.20
CA TRP A 288 -5.26 2.56 -9.43
C TRP A 288 -4.14 3.01 -10.37
N PHE A 289 -3.18 2.12 -10.65
CA PHE A 289 -2.03 2.36 -11.51
C PHE A 289 -1.95 1.29 -12.60
N ASP A 290 -1.30 1.62 -13.71
CA ASP A 290 -1.09 0.72 -14.83
C ASP A 290 0.01 -0.28 -14.50
N ASP A 291 1.11 0.19 -13.91
CA ASP A 291 2.17 -0.64 -13.34
C ASP A 291 2.49 -0.29 -11.89
N VAL A 292 2.83 -1.33 -11.13
CA VAL A 292 3.47 -1.25 -9.82
C VAL A 292 4.86 -1.88 -9.91
N ILE A 293 5.88 -1.03 -9.93
CA ILE A 293 7.28 -1.41 -9.94
C ILE A 293 7.76 -1.55 -8.49
N LEU A 294 7.95 -2.79 -8.04
CA LEU A 294 8.49 -3.10 -6.74
C LEU A 294 10.02 -3.10 -6.80
N PHE A 295 10.62 -2.13 -6.11
CA PHE A 295 12.04 -2.12 -5.79
C PHE A 295 12.28 -3.15 -4.69
N VAL A 296 12.68 -4.35 -5.12
CA VAL A 296 12.74 -5.54 -4.27
C VAL A 296 13.77 -5.30 -3.15
N PRO A 297 13.33 -5.28 -1.88
CA PRO A 297 14.24 -5.08 -0.76
C PRO A 297 15.11 -6.33 -0.55
N ASP A 298 16.10 -6.18 0.32
CA ASP A 298 16.84 -7.34 0.83
C ASP A 298 15.88 -8.37 1.46
N PHE A 299 16.02 -9.63 1.06
CA PHE A 299 15.20 -10.74 1.55
C PHE A 299 15.19 -10.88 3.07
N ARG A 300 16.23 -10.40 3.77
CA ARG A 300 16.38 -10.50 5.22
C ARG A 300 15.61 -9.42 5.98
N ILE A 301 15.07 -8.39 5.33
CA ILE A 301 14.23 -7.40 6.02
C ILE A 301 13.02 -8.12 6.63
N GLY A 302 12.77 -7.90 7.93
CA GLY A 302 11.69 -8.55 8.68
C GLY A 302 12.06 -9.92 9.25
N ASN A 303 13.35 -10.27 9.33
CA ASN A 303 13.81 -11.60 9.79
C ASN A 303 13.27 -12.05 11.17
N VAL A 304 12.84 -11.11 12.00
CA VAL A 304 12.18 -11.35 13.30
C VAL A 304 10.84 -12.06 13.16
N ALA A 305 10.13 -11.84 12.04
CA ALA A 305 8.79 -12.37 11.78
C ALA A 305 8.80 -13.89 11.59
N VAL A 306 9.89 -14.40 10.98
CA VAL A 306 10.02 -15.77 10.49
C VAL A 306 9.98 -16.82 11.60
N ASP A 307 10.63 -16.56 12.73
CA ASP A 307 10.74 -17.53 13.83
C ASP A 307 9.70 -17.30 14.94
N ARG A 308 9.04 -16.14 14.96
CA ARG A 308 8.07 -15.78 16.02
C ARG A 308 6.61 -16.02 15.63
N ASN A 309 6.35 -16.55 14.45
CA ASN A 309 5.00 -16.69 13.88
C ASN A 309 4.23 -15.34 13.86
N ILE A 310 4.98 -14.24 13.73
CA ILE A 310 4.44 -12.88 13.60
C ILE A 310 4.44 -12.57 12.12
N LYS A 311 3.34 -11.99 11.62
CA LYS A 311 3.18 -11.71 10.18
C LYS A 311 3.95 -10.49 9.70
N ASP A 312 4.24 -9.55 10.59
CA ASP A 312 4.79 -8.25 10.22
C ASP A 312 6.04 -7.92 11.07
N GLY A 313 7.18 -7.78 10.40
CA GLY A 313 8.45 -7.38 10.99
C GLY A 313 9.01 -6.15 10.29
N ARG A 314 9.51 -5.19 11.08
CA ARG A 314 10.25 -4.03 10.58
C ARG A 314 11.73 -4.26 10.85
N PHE A 315 12.57 -4.06 9.83
CA PHE A 315 14.05 -4.11 9.89
C PHE A 315 14.69 -5.50 9.97
N ILE A 316 16.02 -5.51 9.84
CA ILE A 316 16.88 -6.68 10.07
C ILE A 316 17.35 -6.62 11.52
N ARG A 317 17.23 -7.73 12.26
CA ARG A 317 17.88 -7.94 13.55
C ARG A 317 19.18 -8.73 13.39
N PRO A 318 20.35 -8.10 13.59
CA PRO A 318 21.64 -8.76 13.35
C PRO A 318 21.90 -9.95 14.28
N ASP A 319 21.41 -9.89 15.51
CA ASP A 319 21.70 -10.86 16.56
C ASP A 319 21.07 -12.24 16.36
N ILE A 320 20.05 -12.33 15.51
CA ILE A 320 19.39 -13.59 15.12
C ILE A 320 19.72 -14.01 13.69
N LEU A 321 20.60 -13.28 13.00
CA LEU A 321 20.94 -13.55 11.61
C LEU A 321 21.89 -14.75 11.53
N ASN A 322 21.42 -15.82 10.88
CA ASN A 322 22.17 -17.05 10.60
C ASN A 322 21.67 -17.67 9.30
N ASP A 323 22.32 -18.75 8.85
CA ASP A 323 22.00 -19.41 7.57
C ASP A 323 20.55 -19.91 7.52
N SER A 324 20.09 -20.60 8.57
CA SER A 324 18.71 -21.09 8.67
C SER A 324 17.67 -19.96 8.62
N ASN A 325 17.87 -18.89 9.39
CA ASN A 325 16.96 -17.74 9.40
C ASN A 325 16.96 -17.02 8.03
N SER A 326 18.12 -16.88 7.40
CA SER A 326 18.26 -16.27 6.08
C SER A 326 17.61 -17.11 4.98
N GLU A 327 17.74 -18.43 5.04
CA GLU A 327 17.09 -19.37 4.11
C GLU A 327 15.56 -19.29 4.21
N LYS A 328 15.01 -19.21 5.42
CA LYS A 328 13.56 -19.04 5.62
C LYS A 328 13.06 -17.70 5.08
N CYS A 329 13.77 -16.60 5.37
CA CYS A 329 13.49 -15.27 4.80
C CYS A 329 13.46 -15.33 3.27
N TYR A 330 14.46 -15.97 2.67
CA TYR A 330 14.58 -16.14 1.23
C TYR A 330 13.39 -16.94 0.64
N LYS A 331 13.07 -18.10 1.22
CA LYS A 331 11.91 -18.91 0.80
C LYS A 331 10.59 -18.15 0.86
N LEU A 332 10.36 -17.38 1.94
CA LEU A 332 9.16 -16.55 2.07
C LEU A 332 9.14 -15.41 1.04
N GLY A 333 10.28 -14.75 0.81
CA GLY A 333 10.37 -13.73 -0.22
C GLY A 333 10.11 -14.28 -1.62
N LEU A 334 10.66 -15.45 -1.98
CA LEU A 334 10.36 -16.10 -3.26
C LEU A 334 8.87 -16.41 -3.41
N LYS A 335 8.22 -16.92 -2.35
CA LYS A 335 6.78 -17.16 -2.35
C LYS A 335 5.98 -15.88 -2.62
N THR A 336 6.40 -14.75 -2.05
CA THR A 336 5.78 -13.45 -2.36
C THR A 336 6.01 -13.07 -3.82
N LEU A 337 7.24 -13.15 -4.32
CA LEU A 337 7.57 -12.78 -5.69
C LEU A 337 6.85 -13.67 -6.71
N ASP A 338 6.73 -14.98 -6.46
CA ASP A 338 5.95 -15.91 -7.29
C ASP A 338 4.45 -15.52 -7.34
N LYS A 339 3.89 -15.11 -6.20
CA LYS A 339 2.52 -14.61 -6.16
C LYS A 339 2.40 -13.33 -7.00
N LEU A 340 3.24 -12.34 -6.72
CA LEU A 340 3.20 -11.04 -7.39
C LEU A 340 3.51 -11.12 -8.89
N SER A 341 4.37 -12.04 -9.34
CA SER A 341 4.69 -12.20 -10.76
C SER A 341 3.52 -12.77 -11.57
N SER A 342 2.71 -13.63 -10.94
CA SER A 342 1.51 -14.20 -11.55
C SER A 342 0.36 -13.20 -11.67
N GLU A 343 0.42 -12.11 -10.90
CA GLU A 343 -0.56 -11.06 -10.86
C GLU A 343 -0.09 -9.92 -11.79
N GLY A 344 -0.64 -9.85 -13.01
CA GLY A 344 -0.27 -8.82 -13.99
C GLY A 344 -0.24 -7.39 -13.41
N LYS A 345 0.55 -6.51 -14.05
CA LYS A 345 0.89 -5.13 -13.62
C LYS A 345 1.97 -4.99 -12.55
N VAL A 346 2.54 -6.08 -12.03
CA VAL A 346 3.68 -5.97 -11.09
C VAL A 346 5.00 -6.23 -11.81
N ARG A 347 5.91 -5.27 -11.71
CA ARG A 347 7.28 -5.39 -12.21
C ARG A 347 8.27 -5.38 -11.05
N PHE A 348 9.38 -6.09 -11.23
CA PHE A 348 10.41 -6.22 -10.21
C PHE A 348 11.69 -5.52 -10.61
N TRP A 349 12.34 -5.00 -9.57
CA TRP A 349 13.66 -4.45 -9.70
C TRP A 349 14.55 -4.89 -8.55
N PHE A 350 15.59 -5.65 -8.89
CA PHE A 350 16.48 -6.33 -7.96
C PHE A 350 17.78 -5.57 -7.66
N TRP A 351 17.74 -4.23 -7.53
CA TRP A 351 18.93 -3.42 -7.26
C TRP A 351 19.71 -3.86 -6.01
N CYS A 352 19.02 -4.19 -4.91
CA CYS A 352 19.66 -4.68 -3.70
C CYS A 352 20.49 -5.95 -3.96
N LEU A 353 19.96 -6.88 -4.76
CA LEU A 353 20.66 -8.13 -5.09
C LEU A 353 21.81 -7.85 -6.05
N TYR A 354 21.55 -7.03 -7.08
CA TYR A 354 22.54 -6.61 -8.07
C TYR A 354 23.80 -6.04 -7.41
N GLY A 355 23.61 -5.06 -6.53
CA GLY A 355 24.72 -4.39 -5.87
C GLY A 355 25.43 -5.30 -4.86
N ARG A 356 24.70 -6.14 -4.12
CA ARG A 356 25.32 -7.08 -3.16
C ARG A 356 26.18 -8.12 -3.86
N GLU A 357 25.71 -8.68 -4.96
CA GLU A 357 26.48 -9.65 -5.73
C GLU A 357 27.77 -9.02 -6.29
N HIS A 358 27.71 -7.78 -6.79
CA HIS A 358 28.91 -7.06 -7.24
C HIS A 358 29.91 -6.82 -6.10
N LEU A 359 29.45 -6.32 -4.95
CA LEU A 359 30.31 -6.12 -3.78
C LEU A 359 30.94 -7.44 -3.27
N ASN A 360 30.18 -8.53 -3.29
CA ASN A 360 30.69 -9.86 -2.95
C ASN A 360 31.78 -10.30 -3.93
N LYS A 361 31.55 -10.13 -5.24
CA LYS A 361 32.51 -10.49 -6.29
C LYS A 361 33.82 -9.73 -6.14
N GLU A 362 33.76 -8.43 -5.91
CA GLU A 362 34.95 -7.59 -5.77
C GLU A 362 35.72 -7.84 -4.48
N SER A 363 35.02 -8.24 -3.41
CA SER A 363 35.66 -8.67 -2.17
C SER A 363 36.14 -10.13 -2.19
N GLY A 364 36.02 -10.83 -3.32
CA GLY A 364 36.45 -12.23 -3.47
C GLY A 364 35.62 -13.23 -2.67
N GLN A 365 34.39 -12.88 -2.29
CA GLN A 365 33.50 -13.77 -1.54
C GLN A 365 32.73 -14.72 -2.44
N TYR A 366 32.45 -15.92 -1.91
CA TYR A 366 31.61 -16.95 -2.56
C TYR A 366 32.15 -17.50 -3.89
N PHE A 367 33.47 -17.46 -4.09
CA PHE A 367 34.12 -18.16 -5.19
C PHE A 367 34.53 -19.58 -4.77
N ASP A 368 34.29 -20.55 -5.65
CA ASP A 368 34.87 -21.89 -5.52
C ASP A 368 36.37 -21.90 -5.90
N GLU A 369 37.04 -23.04 -5.69
CA GLU A 369 38.46 -23.22 -6.04
C GLU A 369 38.74 -23.04 -7.55
N LYS A 370 37.71 -23.05 -8.40
CA LYS A 370 37.79 -22.87 -9.85
C LYS A 370 37.50 -21.43 -10.28
N GLY A 371 37.19 -20.53 -9.36
CA GLY A 371 36.86 -19.14 -9.64
C GLY A 371 35.41 -18.91 -10.11
N ASN A 372 34.51 -19.87 -9.91
CA ASN A 372 33.09 -19.67 -10.16
C ASN A 372 32.41 -19.04 -8.94
N TYR A 373 31.66 -17.96 -9.16
CA TYR A 373 30.87 -17.33 -8.11
C TYR A 373 29.56 -18.11 -7.87
N SER A 374 29.27 -18.44 -6.61
CA SER A 374 28.00 -19.03 -6.19
C SER A 374 27.66 -18.63 -4.76
N HIS A 375 26.73 -17.69 -4.60
CA HIS A 375 26.27 -17.29 -3.28
C HIS A 375 25.32 -18.35 -2.69
N PRO A 376 25.45 -18.67 -1.39
CA PRO A 376 24.83 -19.87 -0.78
C PRO A 376 23.30 -19.87 -0.76
N LEU A 377 22.65 -18.72 -0.96
CA LEU A 377 21.19 -18.60 -0.91
C LEU A 377 20.54 -18.20 -2.23
N TRP A 378 21.22 -17.39 -3.04
CA TRP A 378 20.63 -16.78 -4.22
C TRP A 378 21.75 -16.27 -5.11
N ASN A 379 21.58 -16.39 -6.42
CA ASN A 379 22.40 -15.69 -7.40
C ASN A 379 21.51 -14.74 -8.19
N TYR A 380 22.01 -13.54 -8.49
CA TYR A 380 21.23 -12.50 -9.16
C TYR A 380 20.67 -12.99 -10.50
N ASN A 381 21.50 -13.66 -11.31
CA ASN A 381 21.08 -14.19 -12.61
C ASN A 381 19.97 -15.25 -12.50
N GLU A 382 19.98 -16.09 -11.46
CA GLU A 382 18.94 -17.11 -11.25
C GLU A 382 17.58 -16.47 -10.92
N ILE A 383 17.58 -15.46 -10.04
CA ILE A 383 16.38 -14.70 -9.69
C ILE A 383 15.83 -13.93 -10.90
N LYS A 384 16.74 -13.27 -11.64
CA LYS A 384 16.39 -12.53 -12.85
C LYS A 384 15.73 -13.44 -13.87
N GLU A 385 16.33 -14.60 -14.15
CA GLU A 385 15.80 -15.57 -15.12
C GLU A 385 14.44 -16.12 -14.68
N ARG A 386 14.27 -16.43 -13.39
CA ARG A 386 12.99 -16.91 -12.83
C ARG A 386 11.84 -15.93 -13.08
N TYR A 387 12.12 -14.63 -13.03
CA TYR A 387 11.11 -13.57 -13.15
C TYR A 387 11.31 -12.70 -14.40
N HIS A 388 11.90 -13.23 -15.48
CA HIS A 388 12.30 -12.44 -16.65
C HIS A 388 11.15 -11.61 -17.25
N MET A 389 9.92 -12.14 -17.25
CA MET A 389 8.73 -11.43 -17.76
C MET A 389 8.35 -10.20 -16.93
N ASN A 390 8.70 -10.18 -15.64
CA ASN A 390 8.37 -9.10 -14.71
C ASN A 390 9.59 -8.23 -14.39
N THR A 391 10.80 -8.67 -14.74
CA THR A 391 12.04 -8.02 -14.29
C THR A 391 12.43 -6.89 -15.23
N ILE A 392 12.74 -5.75 -14.65
CA ILE A 392 13.39 -4.65 -15.38
C ILE A 392 14.90 -4.89 -15.27
N ASP A 393 15.50 -5.41 -16.35
CA ASP A 393 16.93 -5.74 -16.36
C ASP A 393 17.77 -4.46 -16.38
N ILE A 394 18.71 -4.39 -15.43
CA ILE A 394 19.60 -3.25 -15.24
C ILE A 394 21.06 -3.56 -15.55
N ASN A 395 21.39 -4.82 -15.88
CA ASN A 395 22.77 -5.28 -16.03
C ASN A 395 23.58 -4.45 -17.04
N GLU A 396 22.94 -4.03 -18.13
CA GLU A 396 23.61 -3.31 -19.20
C GLU A 396 23.83 -1.82 -18.88
N TYR A 397 23.18 -1.31 -17.82
CA TYR A 397 23.18 0.12 -17.51
C TYR A 397 24.15 0.53 -16.40
N PHE A 398 24.61 -0.42 -15.57
CA PHE A 398 25.44 -0.14 -14.40
C PHE A 398 26.69 -1.01 -14.41
N THR A 399 27.84 -0.50 -14.84
CA THR A 399 29.14 -1.18 -14.65
C THR A 399 29.88 -0.56 -13.46
N GLY A 400 30.49 -1.38 -12.61
CA GLY A 400 31.26 -0.92 -11.43
C GLY A 400 30.39 -0.33 -10.32
N ILE A 401 29.87 -1.18 -9.42
CA ILE A 401 28.81 -0.78 -8.47
C ILE A 401 29.20 0.39 -7.56
N GLN A 402 30.48 0.55 -7.21
CA GLN A 402 30.99 1.61 -6.33
C GLN A 402 30.75 3.01 -6.88
N GLU A 403 30.73 3.17 -8.20
CA GLU A 403 30.47 4.46 -8.84
C GLU A 403 29.01 4.91 -8.65
N TRP A 404 28.13 3.96 -8.31
CA TRP A 404 26.69 4.16 -8.26
C TRP A 404 26.10 4.18 -6.85
N ILE A 405 26.92 3.96 -5.81
CA ILE A 405 26.47 3.88 -4.42
C ILE A 405 27.22 4.86 -3.52
N ILE A 406 26.56 5.33 -2.46
CA ILE A 406 27.16 6.26 -1.48
C ILE A 406 27.57 5.58 -0.17
N ASP A 407 27.19 4.33 0.04
CA ASP A 407 27.54 3.55 1.23
C ASP A 407 27.45 2.03 1.00
N ASN A 408 27.88 1.26 2.01
CA ASN A 408 27.82 -0.22 2.02
C ASN A 408 26.38 -0.77 2.09
N GLY A 409 25.38 0.08 2.33
CA GLY A 409 23.96 -0.25 2.23
C GLY A 409 23.43 -0.23 0.80
N ILE A 410 24.30 0.05 -0.18
CA ILE A 410 23.98 0.13 -1.61
C ILE A 410 22.94 1.23 -1.87
N HIS A 411 22.98 2.30 -1.07
CA HIS A 411 22.15 3.46 -1.34
C HIS A 411 22.62 4.14 -2.64
N PRO A 412 21.75 4.35 -3.63
CA PRO A 412 22.14 4.96 -4.89
C PRO A 412 22.68 6.39 -4.76
N SER A 413 23.69 6.73 -5.56
CA SER A 413 24.19 8.09 -5.78
C SER A 413 23.18 8.95 -6.57
N ASN A 414 23.45 10.25 -6.71
CA ASN A 414 22.57 11.13 -7.50
C ASN A 414 22.62 10.74 -8.98
N GLU A 415 23.82 10.44 -9.48
CA GLU A 415 24.07 9.96 -10.84
C GLU A 415 23.33 8.65 -11.12
N CYS A 416 23.29 7.75 -10.12
CA CYS A 416 22.53 6.52 -10.21
C CYS A 416 21.02 6.78 -10.31
N TYR A 417 20.46 7.68 -9.51
CA TYR A 417 19.05 8.05 -9.60
C TYR A 417 18.67 8.72 -10.93
N GLU A 418 19.54 9.56 -11.48
CA GLU A 418 19.33 10.12 -12.82
C GLU A 418 19.33 9.04 -13.90
N LYS A 419 20.29 8.10 -13.81
CA LYS A 419 20.31 6.94 -14.69
C LYS A 419 19.05 6.10 -14.56
N PHE A 420 18.59 5.84 -13.35
CA PHE A 420 17.30 5.19 -13.09
C PHE A 420 16.18 5.92 -13.79
N SER A 421 16.05 7.24 -13.57
CA SER A 421 15.01 8.07 -14.20
C SER A 421 14.94 7.87 -15.72
N SER A 422 16.10 7.75 -16.39
CA SER A 422 16.17 7.50 -17.82
C SER A 422 15.74 6.09 -18.25
N ILE A 423 16.06 5.06 -17.48
CA ILE A 423 15.77 3.65 -17.84
C ILE A 423 14.26 3.41 -17.87
N PHE A 424 13.53 3.93 -16.88
CA PHE A 424 12.07 3.76 -16.82
C PHE A 424 11.31 4.77 -17.69
N GLY A 425 11.95 5.87 -18.13
CA GLY A 425 11.31 6.91 -18.93
C GLY A 425 10.94 6.48 -20.36
N TYR A 426 11.42 5.30 -20.80
CA TYR A 426 11.18 4.72 -22.13
C TYR A 426 10.45 3.37 -22.10
N CYS A 427 9.88 2.96 -20.96
CA CYS A 427 8.97 1.83 -20.95
C CYS A 427 7.61 2.28 -21.49
N GLU A 428 7.51 2.44 -22.82
CA GLU A 428 6.23 2.43 -23.56
C GLU A 428 5.63 1.03 -23.60
#